data_AF-A0A923YCC5-F1
#
_entry.id   AF-A0A923YCC5-F1
#
_cell.length_a   1.000
_cell.length_b   1.000
_cell.length_c   1.000
_cell.angle_alpha   90.00
_cell.angle_beta   90.00
_cell.angle_gamma   90.00
#
_symmetry.space_group_name_H-M   'P 1'
#
loop_
_entity.id
_entity.type
_entity.pdbx_description
1 polymer ?
#
loop_
_entity_poly.entity_id
_entity_poly.type
_entity_poly.pdbx_seq_one_letter_code
_entity_poly.pdbx_strand_id
1 'polypeptide(L)' 'FRPKLRYAHQGGMNPPLIVIHGNSLDHISETYKRFLEGRFREHFKLTGTPMRIEMRSSKNPFDTKE' A
#
# COMPACT_ATOMS: atom_id res chain seq x y z
N PHE A 1 -15.24 9.59 -1.15
CA PHE A 1 -14.03 9.80 -1.99
C PHE A 1 -13.58 8.47 -2.58
N ARG A 2 -13.12 8.41 -3.84
CA ARG A 2 -12.64 7.16 -4.47
C ARG A 2 -11.13 7.01 -4.26
N PRO A 3 -10.64 5.95 -3.60
CA PRO A 3 -9.20 5.69 -3.48
C PRO A 3 -8.54 5.56 -4.85
N LYS A 4 -7.38 6.19 -5.04
CA LYS A 4 -6.58 6.09 -6.26
C LYS A 4 -5.15 5.70 -5.93
N LEU A 5 -4.79 4.46 -6.22
CA LEU A 5 -3.43 3.93 -6.13
C LEU A 5 -2.64 4.42 -7.34
N ARG A 6 -1.44 4.99 -7.14
CA ARG A 6 -0.65 5.64 -8.21
C ARG A 6 0.60 4.85 -8.57
N TYR A 7 1.43 4.55 -7.58
CA TYR A 7 2.66 3.79 -7.77
C TYR A 7 3.03 3.05 -6.48
N ALA A 8 3.91 2.06 -6.60
CA ALA A 8 4.44 1.32 -5.48
C ALA A 8 5.96 1.22 -5.58
N HIS A 9 6.64 1.15 -4.44
CA HIS A 9 8.07 0.88 -4.37
C HIS A 9 8.39 -0.05 -3.20
N GLN A 10 9.57 -0.65 -3.24
CA GLN A 10 10.08 -1.47 -2.15
C GLN A 10 10.57 -0.55 -1.03
N GLY A 11 9.88 -0.56 0.12
CA GLY A 11 10.26 0.20 1.32
C GLY A 11 11.24 -0.55 2.22
N GLY A 12 11.39 -1.86 2.06
CA GLY A 12 12.27 -2.70 2.87
C GLY A 12 12.49 -4.09 2.28
N MET A 13 13.59 -4.73 2.66
CA MET A 13 14.00 -6.04 2.13
C MET A 13 13.70 -7.21 3.07
N ASN A 14 13.87 -7.05 4.39
CA ASN A 14 13.69 -8.14 5.35
C ASN A 14 12.95 -7.67 6.62
N PRO A 15 11.63 -7.90 6.74
CA PRO A 15 10.74 -8.52 5.74
C PRO A 15 10.47 -7.61 4.52
N PRO A 16 10.12 -8.17 3.35
CA PRO A 16 9.72 -7.39 2.18
C PRO A 16 8.55 -6.46 2.52
N LEU A 17 8.77 -5.15 2.33
CA LEU A 17 7.77 -4.10 2.54
C LEU A 17 7.49 -3.42 1.21
N ILE A 18 6.23 -3.43 0.79
CA ILE A 18 5.76 -2.69 -0.38
C ILE A 18 5.01 -1.46 0.10
N VAL A 19 5.48 -0.28 -0.27
CA VAL A 19 4.82 0.98 0.05
C VAL A 19 4.07 1.46 -1.17
N ILE A 20 2.75 1.62 -1.04
CA ILE A 20 1.87 2.05 -2.12
C ILE A 20 1.44 3.50 -1.88
N HIS A 21 1.69 4.35 -2.88
CA HIS A 21 1.35 5.77 -2.83
C HIS A 21 0.08 6.06 -3.62
N GLY A 22 -0.70 7.02 -3.13
CA GLY A 22 -1.94 7.39 -3.78
C GLY A 22 -2.70 8.49 -3.08
N ASN A 23 -3.98 8.60 -3.41
CA ASN A 23 -4.91 9.57 -2.81
C ASN A 23 -6.05 8.82 -2.11
N SER A 24 -6.44 9.31 -0.94
CA SER A 24 -7.55 8.77 -0.14
C SER A 24 -7.43 7.26 0.12
N LEU A 25 -6.19 6.81 0.38
CA LEU A 25 -5.92 5.39 0.62
C LEU A 25 -6.42 4.91 1.99
N ASP A 26 -6.75 5.85 2.87
CA ASP A 26 -7.27 5.61 4.23
C ASP A 26 -8.62 4.86 4.23
N HIS A 27 -9.36 4.94 3.12
CA HIS A 27 -10.62 4.23 2.93
C HIS A 27 -10.48 2.85 2.28
N ILE A 28 -9.26 2.38 2.01
CA ILE A 28 -9.06 1.03 1.48
C ILE A 28 -9.31 0.03 2.61
N SER A 29 -10.23 -0.90 2.36
CA SER A 29 -10.56 -1.96 3.31
C SER A 29 -9.38 -2.91 3.53
N GLU A 30 -9.32 -3.49 4.72
CA GLU A 30 -8.29 -4.47 5.07
C GLU A 30 -8.36 -5.72 4.19
N THR A 31 -9.55 -6.08 3.69
CA THR A 31 -9.73 -7.17 2.73
C THR A 31 -9.01 -6.89 1.41
N TYR A 32 -9.07 -5.65 0.91
CA TYR A 32 -8.39 -5.29 -0.33
C TYR A 32 -6.86 -5.24 -0.16
N LYS A 33 -6.38 -4.81 1.02
CA LYS A 33 -4.94 -4.91 1.35
C LYS A 33 -4.46 -6.36 1.33
N ARG A 34 -5.20 -7.28 1.95
CA ARG A 34 -4.90 -8.72 1.92
C ARG A 34 -4.94 -9.31 0.51
N PHE A 35 -5.88 -8.87 -0.32
CA PHE A 35 -5.90 -9.25 -1.74
C PHE A 35 -4.61 -8.82 -2.45
N LEU A 36 -4.18 -7.56 -2.30
CA LEU A 36 -2.92 -7.08 -2.88
C LEU A 36 -1.71 -7.85 -2.34
N GLU A 37 -1.70 -8.18 -1.05
CA GLU A 37 -0.66 -9.00 -0.43
C GLU A 37 -0.56 -10.38 -1.08
N GLY A 38 -1.69 -11.07 -1.26
CA GLY A 38 -1.73 -12.34 -1.98
C GLY A 38 -1.18 -12.22 -3.41
N ARG A 39 -1.62 -11.18 -4.14
CA ARG A 39 -1.19 -10.95 -5.53
C ARG A 39 0.31 -10.70 -5.66
N PHE A 40 0.90 -9.89 -4.78
CA PHE A 40 2.34 -9.65 -4.79
C PHE A 40 3.13 -10.88 -4.37
N ARG A 41 2.65 -11.64 -3.38
CA ARG A 41 3.27 -12.92 -2.99
C ARG A 41 3.30 -13.92 -4.13
N GLU A 42 2.18 -14.10 -4.83
CA GLU A 42 2.07 -14.99 -5.99
C GLU A 42 2.99 -14.55 -7.14
N HIS A 43 2.95 -13.26 -7.48
CA HIS A 43 3.69 -12.72 -8.62
C HIS A 43 5.20 -12.81 -8.43
N PHE A 44 5.70 -12.48 -7.24
CA PHE A 44 7.12 -12.53 -6.91
C PHE A 44 7.58 -13.87 -6.32
N LYS A 45 6.69 -14.87 -6.26
CA LYS A 45 6.97 -16.21 -5.70
C LYS A 45 7.59 -16.15 -4.30
N LEU A 46 7.09 -15.24 -3.47
CA LEU A 46 7.58 -15.07 -2.09
C LEU A 46 7.00 -16.18 -1.20
N THR A 47 7.79 -17.23 -1.00
CA THR A 47 7.45 -18.36 -0.14
C THR A 47 8.16 -18.26 1.21
N GLY A 48 7.44 -18.45 2.31
CA GLY A 48 8.03 -18.55 3.65
C GLY A 48 8.48 -17.24 4.30
N THR A 49 8.36 -16.09 3.62
CA THR A 49 8.66 -14.77 4.21
C THR A 49 7.37 -13.99 4.44
N PRO A 50 7.14 -13.43 5.65
CA PRO A 50 6.02 -12.52 5.86
C PRO A 50 6.23 -11.25 5.03
N MET A 51 5.21 -10.81 4.28
CA MET A 51 5.27 -9.58 3.49
C MET A 51 4.38 -8.52 4.13
N ARG A 52 4.77 -7.24 4.03
CA ARG A 52 3.99 -6.12 4.54
C ARG A 52 3.61 -5.16 3.42
N ILE A 53 2.42 -4.59 3.51
CA ILE A 53 1.97 -3.50 2.64
C ILE A 53 1.67 -2.28 3.50
N GLU A 54 2.25 -1.15 3.15
CA GLU A 54 1.98 0.15 3.75
C GLU A 54 1.31 1.07 2.72
N MET A 55 0.22 1.73 3.12
CA MET A 55 -0.49 2.68 2.27
C MET A 55 -0.09 4.11 2.68
N ARG A 56 0.48 4.87 1.74
CA ARG A 56 0.82 6.28 1.94
C ARG A 56 -0.09 7.18 1.14
N SER A 57 -1.08 7.74 1.83
CA SER A 57 -1.96 8.76 1.30
C SER A 57 -1.18 10.08 1.18
N SER A 58 -1.29 10.73 0.02
CA SER A 58 -0.67 12.05 -0.19
C SER A 58 -1.37 13.07 0.71
N LYS A 59 -0.61 13.84 1.48
CA LYS A 59 -1.17 14.94 2.29
C LYS A 59 -1.72 16.02 1.37
N ASN A 60 -2.91 16.51 1.66
CA ASN A 60 -3.48 17.66 0.98
C ASN A 60 -2.87 18.95 1.58
N PRO A 61 -2.12 19.77 0.81
CA PRO A 61 -1.52 21.01 1.32
C PRO A 61 -2.54 22.09 1.68
N PHE A 62 -3.83 21.91 1.32
CA PHE A 62 -4.91 22.84 1.64
C PHE A 62 -5.77 22.41 2.84
N ASP A 63 -5.42 21.29 3.49
CA ASP A 63 -6.17 20.74 4.63
C ASP A 63 -6.00 21.59 5.92
N THR A 64 -5.10 22.58 5.89
CA THR A 64 -4.77 23.46 7.03
C THR A 64 -5.31 24.88 6.85
N LYS A 65 -6.47 25.04 6.20
CA LYS A 65 -7.20 26.32 6.21
C LYS A 65 -8.32 26.23 7.24
N GLU A 66 -8.24 27.10 8.25
CA GLU A 66 -9.35 27.46 9.15
C GLU A 66 -10.65 27.75 8.40
#